data_AF-A0A3M6FPC4-F1
#
_entry.id   AF-A0A3M6FPC4-F1
#
_cell.length_a   1.000
_cell.length_b   1.000
_cell.length_c   1.000
_cell.angle_alpha   90.00
_cell.angle_beta   90.00
_cell.angle_gamma   90.00
#
_symmetry.space_group_name_H-M   'P 1'
#
loop_
_entity.id
_entity.type
_entity.pdbx_description
1 polymer ?
#
loop_
_entity_poly.entity_id
_entity_poly.type
_entity_poly.pdbx_seq_one_letter_code
_entity_poly.pdbx_strand_id
1 'polypeptide(L)'
;MTLTAAMITMAVFGAIVMYIMSMLSLFKLRKTEPDLERSFRAPGYPVVPGIALALAIVCLVAMAWFNMLIGLIFLGLMAIGFIYFSLTAKSRADAPTDAMLTGQ
;
A
#
# COMPACT_ATOMS: atom_id res chain seq x y z
N MET A 1 -7.86 8.20 -26.89
CA MET A 1 -6.88 7.40 -26.13
C MET A 1 -6.75 6.05 -26.80
N THR A 2 -5.54 5.57 -27.10
CA THR A 2 -5.34 4.21 -27.60
C THR A 2 -5.70 3.21 -26.50
N LEU A 3 -6.27 2.04 -26.84
CA LEU A 3 -6.63 1.01 -25.85
C LEU A 3 -5.45 0.66 -24.92
N THR A 4 -4.23 0.65 -25.46
CA THR A 4 -2.99 0.42 -24.72
C THR A 4 -2.76 1.44 -23.60
N ALA A 5 -3.00 2.73 -23.85
CA ALA A 5 -2.79 3.79 -22.86
C ALA A 5 -3.78 3.66 -21.68
N ALA A 6 -5.02 3.27 -21.96
CA ALA A 6 -6.02 3.03 -20.92
C ALA A 6 -5.63 1.85 -20.02
N MET A 7 -5.16 0.74 -20.60
CA MET A 7 -4.68 -0.43 -19.84
C MET A 7 -3.49 -0.09 -18.93
N ILE A 8 -2.51 0.64 -19.45
CA ILE A 8 -1.35 1.10 -18.66
C ILE A 8 -1.81 1.99 -17.51
N THR A 9 -2.73 2.94 -17.77
CA THR A 9 -3.24 3.85 -16.73
C THR A 9 -3.94 3.10 -15.60
N MET A 10 -4.73 2.07 -15.93
CA MET A 10 -5.37 1.21 -14.93
C MET A 10 -4.35 0.43 -14.08
N ALA A 11 -3.30 -0.12 -14.71
CA ALA A 11 -2.26 -0.86 -14.00
C ALA A 11 -1.43 0.04 -13.06
N VAL A 12 -1.10 1.26 -13.52
CA VAL A 12 -0.25 2.19 -12.76
C VAL A 12 -0.95 2.71 -11.49
N PHE A 13 -2.28 2.83 -11.50
CA PHE A 13 -3.04 3.20 -10.29
C PHE A 13 -2.75 2.26 -9.11
N GLY A 14 -2.80 0.95 -9.36
CA GLY A 14 -2.46 -0.05 -8.33
C GLY A 14 -0.98 -0.03 -7.94
N ALA A 15 -0.09 0.13 -8.92
CA ALA A 15 1.35 0.18 -8.67
C ALA A 15 1.76 1.36 -7.77
N ILE A 16 1.21 2.56 -8.02
CA ILE A 16 1.50 3.75 -7.21
C ILE A 16 1.04 3.55 -5.76
N VAL A 17 -0.14 2.98 -5.54
CA VAL A 17 -0.62 2.71 -4.17
C VAL A 17 0.27 1.69 -3.46
N MET A 18 0.70 0.63 -4.15
CA MET A 18 1.64 -0.34 -3.59
C MET A 18 2.99 0.30 -3.23
N TYR A 19 3.46 1.25 -4.04
CA TYR A 19 4.66 2.04 -3.72
C TYR A 19 4.46 2.91 -2.48
N ILE A 20 3.36 3.66 -2.40
CA ILE A 20 3.04 4.46 -1.20
C ILE A 20 3.03 3.56 0.04
N MET A 21 2.36 2.42 -0.01
CA MET A 21 2.30 1.45 1.10
C MET A 21 3.67 0.89 1.47
N SER A 22 4.51 0.58 0.48
CA SER A 22 5.88 0.10 0.70
C SER A 22 6.74 1.15 1.42
N MET A 23 6.72 2.40 0.95
CA MET A 23 7.46 3.50 1.59
C MET A 23 6.94 3.76 3.01
N LEU A 24 5.62 3.77 3.23
CA LEU A 24 5.02 3.89 4.56
C LEU A 24 5.42 2.74 5.49
N SER A 25 5.49 1.51 4.97
CA SER A 25 5.95 0.35 5.73
C SER A 25 7.39 0.53 6.22
N LEU A 26 8.27 1.09 5.39
CA LEU A 26 9.64 1.41 5.84
C LEU A 26 9.64 2.39 7.00
N PHE A 27 8.86 3.48 6.95
CA PHE A 27 8.75 4.43 8.06
C PHE A 27 8.14 3.79 9.31
N LYS A 28 7.11 2.96 9.15
CA LYS A 28 6.47 2.24 10.26
C LYS A 28 7.42 1.25 10.92
N LEU A 29 8.12 0.43 10.14
CA LEU A 29 9.06 -0.57 10.64
C LEU A 29 10.22 0.09 11.40
N ARG A 30 10.65 1.29 10.99
CA ARG A 30 11.66 2.05 11.76
C ARG A 30 11.18 2.49 13.13
N LYS A 31 9.88 2.74 13.29
CA LYS A 31 9.28 3.17 14.55
C LYS A 31 8.90 1.99 15.44
N THR A 32 8.43 0.89 14.86
CA THR A 32 7.94 -0.27 15.61
C THR A 32 9.07 -1.22 16.02
N GLU A 33 10.05 -1.46 15.15
CA GLU A 33 11.13 -2.43 15.41
C GLU A 33 12.50 -1.83 15.04
N PRO A 34 13.05 -0.95 15.91
CA PRO A 34 14.30 -0.26 15.65
C PRO A 34 15.54 -1.19 15.71
N ASP A 35 15.46 -2.30 16.45
CA ASP A 35 16.57 -3.21 16.76
C ASP A 35 16.73 -4.39 15.79
N LEU A 36 15.94 -4.44 14.70
CA LEU A 36 16.14 -5.49 13.69
C LEU A 36 17.50 -5.37 13.00
N GLU A 37 18.18 -6.50 12.81
CA GLU A 37 19.39 -6.58 12.00
C GLU A 37 19.10 -6.19 10.54
N ARG A 38 19.40 -4.94 10.19
CA ARG A 38 19.22 -4.42 8.84
C ARG A 38 20.42 -4.76 7.97
N SER A 39 20.32 -5.87 7.24
CA SER A 39 21.28 -6.27 6.20
C SER A 39 21.40 -5.22 5.07
N PHE A 40 20.31 -4.51 4.75
CA PHE A 40 20.30 -3.42 3.76
C PHE A 40 19.73 -2.12 4.35
N ARG A 41 20.55 -1.06 4.36
CA ARG A 41 20.12 0.29 4.77
C ARG A 41 19.88 1.12 3.52
N ALA A 42 18.66 1.62 3.35
CA ALA A 42 18.34 2.52 2.23
C ALA A 42 19.28 3.75 2.25
N PRO A 43 20.10 3.97 1.20
CA PRO A 43 21.01 5.11 1.13
C PRO A 43 20.21 6.41 1.08
N GLY A 44 20.54 7.38 1.94
CA GLY A 44 19.84 8.68 2.00
C GLY A 44 18.52 8.69 2.77
N TYR A 45 18.24 7.69 3.61
CA TYR A 45 17.13 7.75 4.55
C TYR A 45 17.35 8.85 5.61
N PRO A 46 16.34 9.68 5.96
CA PRO A 46 14.90 9.61 5.60
C PRO A 46 14.49 10.45 4.38
N VAL A 47 15.38 11.26 3.82
CA VAL A 47 15.05 12.29 2.81
C VAL A 47 14.58 11.66 1.50
N VAL A 48 15.31 10.65 1.00
CA VAL A 48 14.99 9.98 -0.26
C VAL A 48 13.59 9.33 -0.25
N PRO A 49 13.24 8.47 0.73
CA PRO A 49 11.89 7.91 0.78
C PRO A 49 10.80 8.95 1.10
N GLY A 50 11.13 10.03 1.80
CA GLY A 50 10.19 11.14 2.02
C GLY A 50 9.82 11.87 0.74
N ILE A 51 10.81 12.18 -0.10
CA ILE A 51 10.60 12.79 -1.42
C ILE A 51 9.83 11.82 -2.33
N ALA A 52 10.22 10.54 -2.35
CA ALA A 52 9.51 9.52 -3.14
C ALA A 52 8.03 9.40 -2.74
N LEU A 53 7.72 9.44 -1.44
CA LEU A 53 6.36 9.42 -0.93
C LEU A 53 5.58 10.66 -1.38
N ALA A 54 6.17 11.84 -1.26
CA ALA A 54 5.54 13.09 -1.69
C ALA A 54 5.24 13.08 -3.20
N LEU A 55 6.21 12.67 -4.03
CA LEU A 55 6.03 12.55 -5.48
C LEU A 55 4.98 11.50 -5.84
N ALA A 56 4.93 10.37 -5.14
CA ALA A 56 3.92 9.34 -5.36
C ALA A 56 2.50 9.85 -5.06
N ILE A 57 2.33 10.63 -3.97
CA ILE A 57 1.04 11.24 -3.63
C ILE A 57 0.62 12.27 -4.70
N VAL A 58 1.54 13.15 -5.11
CA VAL A 58 1.27 14.13 -6.17
C VAL A 58 0.88 13.44 -7.48
N CYS A 59 1.59 12.37 -7.84
CA CYS A 59 1.29 11.57 -9.03
C CYS A 59 -0.09 10.90 -8.94
N LEU A 60 -0.45 10.34 -7.77
CA LEU A 60 -1.77 9.74 -7.55
C LEU A 60 -2.89 10.78 -7.71
N VAL A 61 -2.72 11.98 -7.14
CA VAL A 61 -3.70 13.08 -7.26
C VAL A 61 -3.81 13.55 -8.71
N ALA A 62 -2.68 13.72 -9.41
CA ALA A 62 -2.68 14.09 -10.82
C ALA A 62 -3.42 13.03 -11.66
N MET A 63 -3.14 11.74 -11.45
CA MET A 63 -3.81 10.66 -12.17
C MET A 63 -5.31 10.59 -11.89
N ALA A 64 -5.72 10.80 -10.64
CA ALA A 64 -7.13 10.88 -10.27
C ALA A 64 -7.85 12.05 -10.95
N TRP A 65 -7.18 13.19 -11.10
CA TRP A 65 -7.72 14.36 -11.80
C TRP A 65 -7.85 14.13 -13.30
N PHE A 66 -6.81 13.58 -13.94
CA PHE A 66 -6.79 13.35 -15.39
C PHE A 66 -7.69 12.18 -15.81
N ASN A 67 -7.87 11.17 -14.95
CA ASN A 67 -8.63 9.95 -15.27
C ASN A 67 -9.65 9.61 -14.18
N MET A 68 -10.60 10.52 -13.97
CA MET A 68 -11.64 10.41 -12.93
C MET A 68 -12.37 9.05 -12.92
N LEU A 69 -12.71 8.51 -14.10
CA LEU A 69 -13.44 7.25 -14.22
C LEU A 69 -12.60 6.06 -13.70
N ILE A 70 -11.34 5.99 -14.12
CA ILE A 70 -10.40 4.93 -13.67
C ILE A 70 -10.12 5.07 -12.18
N GLY A 71 -9.92 6.31 -11.69
CA GLY A 71 -9.73 6.60 -10.27
C GLY A 71 -10.93 6.15 -9.43
N LEU A 72 -12.16 6.37 -9.92
CA LEU A 72 -13.38 5.98 -9.21
C LEU A 72 -13.57 4.46 -9.17
N ILE A 73 -13.28 3.75 -10.27
CA ILE A 73 -13.25 2.27 -10.30
C ILE A 73 -12.22 1.75 -9.31
N PHE A 74 -11.00 2.31 -9.32
CA PHE A 74 -9.94 1.90 -8.41
C PHE A 74 -10.31 2.13 -6.94
N LEU A 75 -10.90 3.29 -6.63
CA LEU A 75 -11.36 3.62 -5.29
C LEU A 75 -12.49 2.69 -4.83
N GLY A 76 -13.42 2.36 -5.73
CA GLY A 76 -14.45 1.34 -5.50
C GLY A 76 -13.86 -0.04 -5.21
N LEU A 77 -12.90 -0.49 -6.01
CA LEU A 77 -12.20 -1.77 -5.80
C LEU A 77 -11.49 -1.79 -4.44
N MET A 78 -10.83 -0.69 -4.07
CA MET A 78 -10.13 -0.59 -2.80
C MET A 78 -11.09 -0.52 -1.61
N ALA A 79 -12.23 0.17 -1.74
CA ALA A 79 -13.29 0.15 -0.74
C ALA A 79 -13.88 -1.25 -0.56
N ILE A 80 -14.11 -2.00 -1.64
CA ILE A 80 -14.58 -3.39 -1.58
C ILE A 80 -13.57 -4.27 -0.85
N GLY A 81 -12.28 -4.17 -1.21
CA GLY A 81 -11.21 -4.90 -0.53
C GLY A 81 -11.12 -4.55 0.96
N PHE A 82 -11.26 -3.27 1.30
CA PHE A 82 -11.27 -2.79 2.68
C PHE A 82 -12.48 -3.30 3.47
N ILE A 83 -13.68 -3.25 2.90
CA ILE A 83 -14.91 -3.78 3.51
C ILE A 83 -14.77 -5.29 3.72
N TYR A 84 -14.32 -6.04 2.71
CA TYR A 84 -14.11 -7.48 2.83
C TYR A 84 -13.10 -7.82 3.93
N PHE A 85 -11.97 -7.10 3.96
CA PHE A 85 -10.97 -7.27 5.01
C PHE A 85 -11.51 -6.90 6.39
N SER A 86 -12.29 -5.82 6.51
CA SER A 86 -12.88 -5.37 7.78
C SER A 86 -13.96 -6.32 8.28
N LEU A 87 -14.78 -6.90 7.41
CA LEU A 87 -15.79 -7.90 7.77
C LEU A 87 -15.11 -9.21 8.20
N THR A 88 -14.08 -9.62 7.47
CA THR A 88 -13.29 -10.83 7.80
C THR A 88 -12.36 -10.62 8.99
N ALA A 89 -12.01 -9.37 9.34
CA ALA A 89 -11.16 -9.05 10.49
C ALA A 89 -11.80 -9.50 11.81
N LYS A 90 -13.14 -9.41 11.94
CA LYS A 90 -13.85 -9.98 13.10
C LYS A 90 -13.70 -11.50 13.17
N SER A 91 -13.91 -12.20 12.06
CA SER A 91 -13.71 -13.66 12.00
C SER A 91 -12.27 -14.09 12.24
N ARG A 92 -11.29 -13.23 11.95
CA ARG A 92 -9.86 -13.48 12.23
C ARG A 92 -9.49 -13.18 13.69
N ALA A 93 -10.20 -12.26 14.35
CA ALA A 93 -10.04 -11.98 15.78
C ALA A 93 -10.69 -13.06 16.67
N ASP A 94 -11.79 -13.65 16.19
CA ASP A 94 -12.47 -14.79 16.83
C ASP A 94 -11.88 -16.16 16.43
N ALA A 95 -10.89 -16.19 15.55
CA ALA A 95 -10.17 -17.42 15.24
C ALA A 95 -9.44 -17.88 16.52
N PRO A 96 -9.72 -19.08 17.05
CA PRO A 96 -9.02 -19.58 18.22
C PRO A 96 -7.52 -19.56 17.92
N THR A 97 -6.73 -18.93 18.80
CA THR A 97 -5.27 -19.03 18.75
C THR A 97 -4.90 -20.50 18.69
N ASP A 98 -4.42 -20.95 17.53
CA ASP A 98 -4.02 -22.32 17.30
C ASP A 98 -3.04 -22.72 18.41
N ALA A 99 -3.35 -23.83 19.10
CA ALA A 99 -2.51 -24.40 20.14
C ALA A 99 -1.08 -24.73 19.64
N MET A 100 -0.85 -24.74 18.32
CA MET A 100 0.47 -24.89 17.69
C MET A 100 1.38 -23.65 17.80
N LEU A 101 0.85 -22.46 18.16
CA LEU A 101 1.64 -21.24 18.41
C LEU A 101 2.10 -21.12 19.87
N THR A 102 1.39 -21.75 20.80
CA THR A 102 1.77 -21.94 22.20
C THR A 102 2.38 -23.31 22.35
N GLY A 103 3.69 -23.45 22.09
CA GLY A 103 4.41 -24.72 22.18
C GLY A 103 4.22 -25.42 23.54
N GLN A 104 3.30 -26.37 23.57
CA GLN A 104 3.22 -27.47 24.53
C GLN A 104 3.80 -28.71 23.87
#